data_AF-A0A7R9T615-F1
#
_entry.id   AF-A0A7R9T615-F1
#
_cell.length_a   1.000
_cell.length_b   1.000
_cell.length_c   1.000
_cell.angle_alpha   90.00
_cell.angle_beta   90.00
_cell.angle_gamma   90.00
#
_symmetry.space_group_name_H-M   'P 1'
#
loop_
_entity.id
_entity.type
_entity.pdbx_description
1 polymer ?
#
loop_
_entity_poly.entity_id
_entity_poly.type
_entity_poly.pdbx_seq_one_letter_code
_entity_poly.pdbx_strand_id
1 'polypeptide(L)'
;LQCCMSVVHIVAKHAGRLPAPIAKEIERDLRILLLRHHDKAVIYYACKTLCAVAETRGGKDSGTMSMLKRFVAIVIESISSDEALSVQNKSHCARSLYVLGNIARFGADVVDAAVENGECDISIQDLLRVFRKTLESQPAEEYDLTRGALGACGDLFVARPELMFNRDGGFGKGSFDSIMRAALASSAERGLKEQALTNLSELIREEEFRMTATSGSAAANEVNASTKASVLKSAQKRSRDAEKLQVVNGQSDRSIAGGIAQRYWTDVLALCVDSAYSVRLK
;
A
#
# COMPACT_ATOMS: atom_id res chain seq x y z
N LEU A 1 14.91 -14.36 -12.25
CA LEU A 1 13.70 -13.61 -12.65
C LEU A 1 13.60 -12.25 -11.95
N GLN A 2 13.75 -12.16 -10.62
CA GLN A 2 13.70 -10.90 -9.86
C GLN A 2 14.61 -9.79 -10.44
N CYS A 3 15.88 -10.08 -10.73
CA CYS A 3 16.81 -9.10 -11.30
C CYS A 3 16.39 -8.62 -12.69
N CYS A 4 15.84 -9.50 -13.54
CA CYS A 4 15.34 -9.10 -14.85
C CYS A 4 14.15 -8.14 -14.68
N MET A 5 13.25 -8.44 -13.74
CA MET A 5 12.08 -7.63 -13.46
C MET A 5 12.44 -6.25 -12.90
N SER A 6 13.47 -6.14 -12.06
CA SER A 6 13.93 -4.84 -11.57
C SER A 6 14.52 -3.99 -12.69
N VAL A 7 15.26 -4.57 -13.64
CA VAL A 7 15.75 -3.86 -14.83
C VAL A 7 14.58 -3.39 -15.71
N VAL A 8 13.61 -4.27 -16.00
CA VAL A 8 12.42 -3.89 -16.78
C VAL A 8 11.63 -2.77 -16.09
N HIS A 9 11.49 -2.83 -14.76
CA HIS A 9 10.86 -1.75 -13.99
C HIS A 9 11.56 -0.40 -14.21
N ILE A 10 12.89 -0.36 -14.06
CA ILE A 10 13.67 0.86 -14.22
C ILE A 10 13.53 1.39 -15.65
N VAL A 11 13.61 0.52 -16.67
CA VAL A 11 13.40 0.92 -18.07
C VAL A 11 12.00 1.49 -18.27
N ALA A 12 10.96 0.80 -17.80
CA ALA A 12 9.56 1.26 -17.93
C ALA A 12 9.36 2.65 -17.29
N LYS A 13 9.95 2.87 -16.11
CA LYS A 13 9.86 4.15 -15.39
C LYS A 13 10.59 5.30 -16.08
N HIS A 14 11.71 5.04 -16.74
CA HIS A 14 12.55 6.09 -17.35
C HIS A 14 12.32 6.28 -18.85
N ALA A 15 11.69 5.31 -19.53
CA ALA A 15 11.39 5.41 -20.97
C ALA A 15 10.37 6.51 -21.31
N GLY A 16 9.70 7.09 -20.31
CA GLY A 16 8.69 8.15 -20.47
C GLY A 16 7.38 7.63 -21.06
N ARG A 17 7.41 7.08 -22.28
CA ARG A 17 6.26 6.44 -22.93
C ARG A 17 6.68 5.21 -23.71
N LEU A 18 6.27 4.04 -23.23
CA LEU A 18 6.49 2.79 -23.95
C LEU A 18 5.61 2.72 -25.22
N PRO A 19 6.11 2.21 -26.35
CA PRO A 19 5.27 1.91 -27.51
C PRO A 19 4.11 0.99 -27.13
N ALA A 20 2.89 1.31 -27.60
CA ALA A 20 1.67 0.60 -27.20
C ALA A 20 1.72 -0.94 -27.40
N PRO A 21 2.30 -1.47 -28.49
CA PRO A 21 2.45 -2.93 -28.65
C PRO A 21 3.33 -3.55 -27.56
N ILE A 22 4.47 -2.93 -27.27
CA ILE A 22 5.43 -3.39 -26.26
C ILE A 22 4.80 -3.35 -24.86
N ALA A 23 4.13 -2.25 -24.53
CA ALA A 23 3.47 -2.12 -23.24
C ALA A 23 2.35 -3.15 -23.05
N LYS A 24 1.55 -3.45 -24.09
CA LYS A 24 0.52 -4.49 -24.03
C LYS A 24 1.12 -5.88 -23.79
N GLU A 25 2.25 -6.18 -24.42
CA GLU A 25 2.95 -7.45 -24.23
C GLU A 25 3.52 -7.57 -22.81
N ILE A 26 4.19 -6.52 -22.33
CA ILE A 26 4.68 -6.46 -20.95
C ILE A 26 3.51 -6.63 -19.96
N GLU A 27 2.41 -5.89 -20.10
CA GLU A 27 1.24 -6.02 -19.24
C GLU A 27 0.63 -7.42 -19.28
N ARG A 28 0.60 -8.10 -20.43
CA ARG A 28 0.14 -9.49 -20.54
C ARG A 28 1.00 -10.40 -19.68
N ASP A 29 2.32 -10.33 -19.82
CA ASP A 29 3.24 -11.24 -19.15
C ASP A 29 3.27 -10.97 -17.63
N LEU A 30 3.24 -9.70 -17.23
CA LEU A 30 3.15 -9.29 -15.82
C LEU A 30 1.87 -9.82 -15.15
N ARG A 31 0.71 -9.75 -15.82
CA ARG A 31 -0.54 -10.30 -15.29
C ARG A 31 -0.46 -11.81 -15.07
N ILE A 32 0.20 -12.54 -15.98
CA ILE A 32 0.43 -13.98 -15.81
C ILE A 32 1.28 -14.25 -14.56
N LEU A 33 2.33 -13.45 -14.34
CA LEU A 33 3.17 -13.57 -13.14
C LEU A 33 2.36 -13.30 -11.86
N LEU A 34 1.53 -12.27 -11.84
CA LEU A 34 0.67 -11.96 -10.68
C LEU A 34 -0.32 -13.08 -10.36
N LEU A 35 -0.86 -13.75 -11.39
CA LEU A 35 -1.86 -14.79 -11.23
C LEU A 35 -1.27 -16.16 -10.85
N ARG A 36 -0.06 -16.47 -11.31
CA ARG A 36 0.46 -17.85 -11.29
C ARG A 36 1.76 -18.03 -10.53
N HIS A 37 2.57 -16.99 -10.36
CA HIS A 37 3.84 -17.14 -9.66
C HIS A 37 3.63 -17.34 -8.15
N HIS A 38 4.53 -18.07 -7.49
CA HIS A 38 4.44 -18.34 -6.04
C HIS A 38 5.42 -17.49 -5.22
N ASP A 39 6.54 -17.06 -5.82
CA ASP A 39 7.50 -16.18 -5.16
C ASP A 39 6.96 -14.75 -5.01
N LYS A 40 6.89 -14.29 -3.75
CA LYS A 40 6.41 -12.95 -3.39
C LYS A 40 7.31 -11.81 -3.91
N ALA A 41 8.62 -12.01 -4.01
CA ALA A 41 9.52 -11.01 -4.57
C ALA A 41 9.28 -10.85 -6.08
N VAL A 42 9.04 -11.94 -6.82
CA VAL A 42 8.67 -11.84 -8.23
C VAL A 42 7.32 -11.12 -8.40
N ILE A 43 6.32 -11.46 -7.59
CA ILE A 43 5.01 -10.78 -7.62
C ILE A 43 5.15 -9.30 -7.27
N TYR A 44 5.97 -8.95 -6.28
CA TYR A 44 6.26 -7.57 -5.88
C TYR A 44 6.78 -6.75 -7.07
N TYR A 45 7.85 -7.23 -7.73
CA TYR A 45 8.40 -6.52 -8.88
C TYR A 45 7.46 -6.53 -10.08
N ALA A 46 6.70 -7.61 -10.29
CA ALA A 46 5.69 -7.64 -11.35
C ALA A 46 4.60 -6.59 -11.14
N CYS A 47 4.12 -6.43 -9.91
CA CYS A 47 3.11 -5.43 -9.55
C CYS A 47 3.68 -4.01 -9.70
N LYS A 48 4.89 -3.78 -9.17
CA LYS A 48 5.60 -2.51 -9.28
C LYS A 48 5.83 -2.09 -10.74
N THR A 49 6.24 -3.02 -11.60
CA THR A 49 6.40 -2.77 -13.04
C THR A 49 5.06 -2.52 -13.72
N LEU A 50 4.02 -3.28 -13.37
CA LEU A 50 2.69 -3.12 -13.96
C LEU A 50 2.12 -1.73 -13.71
N CYS A 51 2.26 -1.24 -12.46
CA CYS A 51 1.86 0.12 -12.09
C CYS A 51 2.66 1.17 -12.88
N ALA A 52 3.99 1.03 -12.97
CA ALA A 52 4.83 1.95 -13.73
C ALA A 52 4.47 2.00 -15.24
N VAL A 53 4.12 0.85 -15.85
CA VAL A 53 3.66 0.83 -17.24
C VAL A 53 2.34 1.60 -17.39
N ALA A 54 1.41 1.44 -16.45
CA ALA A 54 0.12 2.14 -16.48
C ALA A 54 0.27 3.67 -16.39
N GLU A 55 1.23 4.17 -15.61
CA GLU A 55 1.56 5.61 -15.54
C GLU A 55 1.94 6.19 -16.91
N THR A 56 2.58 5.40 -17.77
CA THR A 56 3.07 5.88 -19.07
C THR A 56 2.04 5.88 -20.20
N ARG A 57 0.93 5.14 -20.04
CA ARG A 57 -0.07 4.96 -21.11
C ARG A 57 -1.31 5.80 -20.94
N GLY A 58 -1.82 5.95 -19.72
CA GLY A 58 -3.18 6.43 -19.48
C GLY A 58 -4.25 5.53 -20.12
N GLY A 59 -5.45 5.47 -19.54
CA GLY A 59 -6.61 4.86 -20.18
C GLY A 59 -7.25 3.66 -19.44
N LYS A 60 -8.54 3.49 -19.77
CA LYS A 60 -9.48 2.47 -19.23
C LYS A 60 -8.98 1.02 -19.23
N ASP A 61 -8.19 0.63 -20.22
CA ASP A 61 -7.79 -0.77 -20.46
C ASP A 61 -6.40 -1.12 -19.92
N SER A 62 -5.97 -0.51 -18.82
CA SER A 62 -4.67 -0.85 -18.22
C SER A 62 -4.69 -2.20 -17.51
N GLY A 63 -3.59 -2.95 -17.62
CA GLY A 63 -3.40 -4.19 -16.87
C GLY A 63 -3.54 -4.01 -15.35
N THR A 64 -3.14 -2.85 -14.81
CA THR A 64 -3.30 -2.51 -13.39
C THR A 64 -4.78 -2.47 -12.98
N MET A 65 -5.65 -1.77 -13.73
CA MET A 65 -7.08 -1.71 -13.41
C MET A 65 -7.76 -3.07 -13.55
N SER A 66 -7.37 -3.86 -14.55
CA SER A 66 -7.88 -5.23 -14.72
C SER A 66 -7.54 -6.12 -13.52
N MET A 67 -6.30 -6.04 -13.00
CA MET A 67 -5.89 -6.81 -11.82
C MET A 67 -6.52 -6.29 -10.54
N LEU A 68 -6.62 -4.97 -10.37
CA LEU A 68 -7.33 -4.34 -9.26
C LEU A 68 -8.75 -4.90 -9.12
N LYS A 69 -9.56 -4.80 -10.19
CA LYS A 69 -10.95 -5.28 -10.20
C LYS A 69 -11.04 -6.79 -9.90
N ARG A 70 -10.18 -7.58 -10.54
CA ARG A 70 -10.16 -9.04 -10.37
C ARG A 70 -9.83 -9.44 -8.93
N PHE A 71 -8.78 -8.88 -8.35
CA PHE A 71 -8.37 -9.26 -7.00
C PHE A 71 -9.31 -8.71 -5.92
N VAL A 72 -9.92 -7.53 -6.13
CA VAL A 72 -10.99 -7.04 -5.24
C VAL A 72 -12.17 -7.99 -5.23
N ALA A 73 -12.61 -8.47 -6.39
CA ALA A 73 -13.71 -9.44 -6.48
C ALA A 73 -13.42 -10.72 -5.68
N ILE A 74 -12.19 -11.27 -5.80
CA ILE A 74 -11.78 -12.47 -5.04
C ILE A 74 -11.83 -12.23 -3.53
N VAL A 75 -11.34 -11.08 -3.05
CA VAL A 75 -11.36 -10.77 -1.60
C VAL A 75 -12.80 -10.57 -1.12
N ILE A 76 -13.63 -9.84 -1.88
CA ILE A 76 -15.04 -9.62 -1.53
C ILE A 76 -15.80 -10.95 -1.44
N GLU A 77 -15.62 -11.84 -2.42
CA GLU A 77 -16.22 -13.18 -2.41
C GLU A 77 -15.75 -13.97 -1.17
N SER A 78 -14.45 -13.89 -0.85
CA SER A 78 -13.87 -14.60 0.29
C SER A 78 -14.41 -14.12 1.65
N ILE A 79 -14.73 -12.83 1.80
CA ILE A 79 -15.21 -12.25 3.07
C ILE A 79 -16.74 -12.13 3.15
N SER A 80 -17.46 -12.46 2.08
CA SER A 80 -18.93 -12.46 2.06
C SER A 80 -19.51 -13.85 2.32
N SER A 81 -18.66 -14.88 2.34
CA SER A 81 -19.02 -16.24 2.72
C SER A 81 -19.08 -16.37 4.24
N ASP A 82 -20.21 -16.82 4.79
CA ASP A 82 -20.31 -17.22 6.20
C ASP A 82 -19.64 -18.58 6.47
N GLU A 83 -19.32 -19.34 5.41
CA GLU A 83 -18.60 -20.61 5.51
C GLU A 83 -17.09 -20.41 5.59
N ALA A 84 -16.42 -21.31 6.33
CA ALA A 84 -14.98 -21.38 6.39
C ALA A 84 -14.38 -21.60 4.99
N LEU A 85 -13.44 -20.74 4.60
CA LEU A 85 -12.79 -20.82 3.30
C LEU A 85 -12.01 -22.14 3.14
N SER A 86 -12.15 -22.76 1.97
CA SER A 86 -11.27 -23.87 1.57
C SER A 86 -9.80 -23.41 1.52
N VAL A 87 -8.85 -24.36 1.65
CA VAL A 87 -7.41 -24.07 1.58
C VAL A 87 -7.04 -23.33 0.28
N GLN A 88 -7.68 -23.69 -0.83
CA GLN A 88 -7.47 -23.05 -2.12
C GLN A 88 -7.98 -21.60 -2.12
N ASN A 89 -9.17 -21.35 -1.57
CA ASN A 89 -9.74 -20.00 -1.50
C ASN A 89 -8.94 -19.11 -0.56
N LYS A 90 -8.44 -19.64 0.57
CA LYS A 90 -7.52 -18.93 1.47
C LYS A 90 -6.24 -18.50 0.73
N SER A 91 -5.64 -19.41 -0.05
CA SER A 91 -4.44 -19.12 -0.84
C SER A 91 -4.70 -18.04 -1.90
N HIS A 92 -5.83 -18.10 -2.60
CA HIS A 92 -6.23 -17.07 -3.57
C HIS A 92 -6.49 -15.72 -2.90
N CYS A 93 -7.19 -15.70 -1.77
CA CYS A 93 -7.44 -14.48 -1.00
C CYS A 93 -6.13 -13.88 -0.49
N ALA A 94 -5.22 -14.68 0.09
CA ALA A 94 -3.91 -14.23 0.55
C ALA A 94 -3.06 -13.62 -0.58
N ARG A 95 -3.06 -14.24 -1.77
CA ARG A 95 -2.41 -13.66 -2.96
C ARG A 95 -3.07 -12.35 -3.37
N SER A 96 -4.40 -12.29 -3.34
CA SER A 96 -5.18 -11.10 -3.70
C SER A 96 -4.86 -9.93 -2.79
N LEU A 97 -4.85 -10.14 -1.47
CA LEU A 97 -4.47 -9.13 -0.48
C LEU A 97 -3.04 -8.62 -0.73
N TYR A 98 -2.10 -9.53 -0.98
CA TYR A 98 -0.72 -9.14 -1.27
C TYR A 98 -0.60 -8.31 -2.55
N VAL A 99 -1.26 -8.70 -3.64
CA VAL A 99 -1.22 -7.93 -4.89
C VAL A 99 -1.93 -6.58 -4.73
N LEU A 100 -3.10 -6.54 -4.09
CA LEU A 100 -3.84 -5.30 -3.86
C LEU A 100 -3.08 -4.32 -2.96
N GLY A 101 -2.40 -4.80 -1.92
CA GLY A 101 -1.49 -3.97 -1.11
C GLY A 101 -0.40 -3.34 -1.96
N ASN A 102 0.26 -4.13 -2.82
CA ASN A 102 1.28 -3.60 -3.73
C ASN A 102 0.72 -2.64 -4.81
N ILE A 103 -0.51 -2.87 -5.32
CA ILE A 103 -1.19 -1.90 -6.21
C ILE A 103 -1.47 -0.60 -5.44
N ALA A 104 -1.94 -0.69 -4.20
CA ALA A 104 -2.17 0.50 -3.37
C ALA A 104 -0.85 1.24 -3.08
N ARG A 105 0.27 0.53 -2.90
CA ARG A 105 1.58 1.15 -2.67
C ARG A 105 2.17 1.83 -3.91
N PHE A 106 2.18 1.15 -5.06
CA PHE A 106 2.88 1.62 -6.26
C PHE A 106 1.98 2.29 -7.28
N GLY A 107 0.69 2.00 -7.26
CA GLY A 107 -0.29 2.44 -8.25
C GLY A 107 -1.31 3.45 -7.73
N ALA A 108 -1.16 3.98 -6.52
CA ALA A 108 -2.16 4.89 -5.94
C ALA A 108 -2.49 6.08 -6.84
N ASP A 109 -1.48 6.74 -7.40
CA ASP A 109 -1.68 7.89 -8.29
C ASP A 109 -2.38 7.48 -9.61
N VAL A 110 -2.09 6.27 -10.12
CA VAL A 110 -2.76 5.71 -11.31
C VAL A 110 -4.22 5.42 -11.02
N VAL A 111 -4.53 4.84 -9.86
CA VAL A 111 -5.90 4.54 -9.43
C VAL A 111 -6.69 5.83 -9.25
N ASP A 112 -6.12 6.81 -8.54
CA ASP A 112 -6.79 8.09 -8.30
C ASP A 112 -7.09 8.82 -9.61
N ALA A 113 -6.12 8.87 -10.54
CA ALA A 113 -6.34 9.46 -11.86
C ALA A 113 -7.42 8.70 -12.66
N ALA A 114 -7.44 7.37 -12.58
CA ALA A 114 -8.46 6.55 -13.26
C ALA A 114 -9.86 6.80 -12.67
N VAL A 115 -9.99 6.99 -11.36
CA VAL A 115 -11.26 7.35 -10.71
C VAL A 115 -11.71 8.74 -11.11
N GLU A 116 -10.81 9.73 -11.06
CA GLU A 116 -11.10 11.12 -11.46
C GLU A 116 -11.55 11.22 -12.93
N ASN A 117 -11.04 10.35 -13.80
CA ASN A 117 -11.40 10.28 -15.21
C ASN A 117 -12.62 9.38 -15.52
N GLY A 118 -13.25 8.76 -14.52
CA GLY A 118 -14.38 7.83 -14.73
C GLY A 118 -14.01 6.51 -15.42
N GLU A 119 -12.74 6.11 -15.31
CA GLU A 119 -12.18 4.88 -15.88
C GLU A 119 -12.21 3.71 -14.89
N CYS A 120 -12.16 4.03 -13.59
CA CYS A 120 -12.25 3.07 -12.49
C CYS A 120 -13.30 3.53 -11.48
N ASP A 121 -14.01 2.56 -10.92
CA ASP A 121 -15.02 2.70 -9.88
C ASP A 121 -14.51 2.30 -8.49
N ILE A 122 -13.25 1.85 -8.41
CA ILE A 122 -12.59 1.43 -7.17
C ILE A 122 -11.51 2.45 -6.83
N SER A 123 -11.71 3.19 -5.75
CA SER A 123 -10.74 4.11 -5.17
C SER A 123 -9.79 3.42 -4.18
N ILE A 124 -8.70 4.11 -3.82
CA ILE A 124 -7.81 3.65 -2.74
C ILE A 124 -8.54 3.59 -1.39
N GLN A 125 -9.53 4.44 -1.16
CA GLN A 125 -10.36 4.38 0.03
C GLN A 125 -11.27 3.13 0.05
N ASP A 126 -11.76 2.69 -1.12
CA ASP A 126 -12.51 1.43 -1.24
C ASP A 126 -11.62 0.23 -0.92
N LEU A 127 -10.35 0.24 -1.38
CA LEU A 127 -9.38 -0.81 -1.01
C LEU A 127 -9.14 -0.89 0.49
N LEU A 128 -8.96 0.26 1.16
CA LEU A 128 -8.82 0.29 2.61
C LEU A 128 -10.06 -0.32 3.30
N ARG A 129 -11.26 -0.03 2.80
CA ARG A 129 -12.50 -0.63 3.33
C ARG A 129 -12.53 -2.15 3.13
N VAL A 130 -12.07 -2.66 1.98
CA VAL A 130 -11.95 -4.11 1.73
C VAL A 130 -10.95 -4.76 2.70
N PHE A 131 -9.78 -4.15 2.92
CA PHE A 131 -8.78 -4.69 3.85
C PHE A 131 -9.28 -4.68 5.30
N ARG A 132 -9.93 -3.60 5.73
CA ARG A 132 -10.55 -3.51 7.07
C ARG A 132 -11.64 -4.56 7.27
N LYS A 133 -12.56 -4.70 6.30
CA LYS A 133 -13.58 -5.74 6.37
C LYS A 133 -12.95 -7.13 6.43
N THR A 134 -11.85 -7.36 5.73
CA THR A 134 -11.11 -8.63 5.83
C THR A 134 -10.60 -8.87 7.25
N LEU A 135 -9.99 -7.86 7.90
CA LEU A 135 -9.53 -7.95 9.29
C LEU A 135 -10.68 -8.22 10.27
N GLU A 136 -11.84 -7.62 10.05
CA GLU A 136 -13.03 -7.76 10.90
C GLU A 136 -13.76 -9.09 10.71
N SER A 137 -13.68 -9.68 9.51
CA SER A 137 -14.38 -10.92 9.15
C SER A 137 -13.60 -12.19 9.47
N GLN A 138 -12.33 -12.11 9.93
CA GLN A 138 -11.57 -13.32 10.25
C GLN A 138 -11.96 -13.90 11.61
N PRO A 139 -12.10 -15.24 11.72
CA PRO A 139 -12.19 -15.92 13.01
C PRO A 139 -10.97 -15.63 13.89
N ALA A 140 -11.13 -15.70 15.22
CA ALA A 140 -10.08 -15.38 16.19
C ALA A 140 -8.77 -16.19 16.02
N GLU A 141 -8.84 -17.36 15.38
CA GLU A 141 -7.69 -18.25 15.17
C GLU A 141 -7.09 -18.17 13.75
N GLU A 142 -7.66 -17.35 12.86
CA GLU A 142 -7.18 -17.19 11.49
C GLU A 142 -6.17 -16.02 11.39
N TYR A 143 -4.89 -16.33 11.60
CA TYR A 143 -3.85 -15.31 11.64
C TYR A 143 -3.25 -14.98 10.27
N ASP A 144 -3.28 -15.89 9.30
CA ASP A 144 -2.61 -15.69 8.02
C ASP A 144 -3.30 -14.65 7.13
N LEU A 145 -4.63 -14.75 6.99
CA LEU A 145 -5.41 -13.74 6.27
C LEU A 145 -5.45 -12.41 7.03
N THR A 146 -5.55 -12.45 8.36
CA THR A 146 -5.47 -11.25 9.22
C THR A 146 -4.13 -10.52 9.01
N ARG A 147 -3.01 -11.25 9.05
CA ARG A 147 -1.68 -10.70 8.77
C ARG A 147 -1.56 -10.19 7.34
N GLY A 148 -2.13 -10.89 6.36
CA GLY A 148 -2.16 -10.47 4.97
C GLY A 148 -2.90 -9.14 4.75
N ALA A 149 -4.07 -8.98 5.37
CA ALA A 149 -4.85 -7.75 5.30
C ALA A 149 -4.18 -6.61 6.07
N LEU A 150 -3.57 -6.89 7.23
CA LEU A 150 -2.78 -5.92 7.99
C LEU A 150 -1.59 -5.42 7.16
N GLY A 151 -0.89 -6.32 6.47
CA GLY A 151 0.20 -5.95 5.56
C GLY A 151 -0.27 -5.10 4.39
N ALA A 152 -1.41 -5.44 3.77
CA ALA A 152 -1.99 -4.65 2.68
C ALA A 152 -2.39 -3.23 3.12
N CYS A 153 -2.91 -3.07 4.34
CA CYS A 153 -3.13 -1.74 4.95
C CYS A 153 -1.81 -0.97 5.08
N GLY A 154 -0.75 -1.62 5.58
CA GLY A 154 0.58 -1.01 5.70
C GLY A 154 1.13 -0.50 4.38
N ASP A 155 1.11 -1.35 3.35
CA ASP A 155 1.53 -0.98 1.98
C ASP A 155 0.72 0.19 1.41
N LEU A 156 -0.59 0.25 1.69
CA LEU A 156 -1.45 1.38 1.31
C LEU A 156 -1.04 2.67 2.04
N PHE A 157 -0.76 2.61 3.35
CA PHE A 157 -0.38 3.79 4.13
C PHE A 157 0.96 4.37 3.72
N VAL A 158 1.89 3.56 3.21
CA VAL A 158 3.13 4.06 2.60
C VAL A 158 2.84 5.07 1.48
N ALA A 159 1.79 4.84 0.68
CA ALA A 159 1.41 5.73 -0.42
C ALA A 159 0.41 6.84 -0.02
N ARG A 160 -0.45 6.55 0.96
CA ARG A 160 -1.58 7.39 1.41
C ARG A 160 -1.66 7.41 2.95
N PRO A 161 -0.67 8.00 3.64
CA PRO A 161 -0.63 8.01 5.11
C PRO A 161 -1.84 8.70 5.75
N GLU A 162 -2.44 9.68 5.06
CA GLU A 162 -3.64 10.39 5.49
C GLU A 162 -4.84 9.47 5.73
N LEU A 163 -4.89 8.29 5.08
CA LEU A 163 -5.97 7.32 5.26
C LEU A 163 -5.84 6.50 6.54
N MET A 164 -4.74 6.66 7.29
CA MET A 164 -4.55 6.06 8.60
C MET A 164 -5.37 6.80 9.68
N PHE A 165 -5.69 8.07 9.44
CA PHE A 165 -6.45 8.93 10.35
C PHE A 165 -7.96 8.86 10.09
N ASN A 166 -8.75 9.39 11.02
CA ASN A 166 -10.17 9.59 10.82
C ASN A 166 -10.43 10.81 9.91
N ARG A 167 -11.70 11.06 9.58
CA ARG A 167 -12.10 12.16 8.68
C ARG A 167 -11.74 13.56 9.20
N ASP A 168 -11.55 13.68 10.50
CA ASP A 168 -11.18 14.94 11.18
C ASP A 168 -9.66 15.08 11.35
N GLY A 169 -8.88 14.13 10.81
CA GLY A 169 -7.42 14.15 10.87
C GLY A 169 -6.81 13.61 12.16
N GLY A 170 -7.62 12.99 13.03
CA GLY A 170 -7.18 12.41 14.31
C GLY A 170 -7.20 10.87 14.33
N PHE A 171 -6.66 10.29 15.39
CA PHE A 171 -6.66 8.83 15.63
C PHE A 171 -7.89 8.34 16.41
N GLY A 172 -9.06 8.97 16.18
CA GLY A 172 -10.30 8.63 16.84
C GLY A 172 -11.04 7.46 16.17
N LYS A 173 -12.34 7.34 16.46
CA LYS A 173 -13.24 6.37 15.82
C LYS A 173 -13.14 6.45 14.30
N GLY A 174 -12.97 5.30 13.65
CA GLY A 174 -12.81 5.21 12.19
C GLY A 174 -11.36 5.35 11.69
N SER A 175 -10.40 5.72 12.54
CA SER A 175 -8.97 5.65 12.21
C SER A 175 -8.45 4.20 12.21
N PHE A 176 -7.19 3.99 11.82
CA PHE A 176 -6.54 2.68 11.91
C PHE A 176 -5.95 2.39 13.30
N ASP A 177 -6.06 3.31 14.26
CA ASP A 177 -5.35 3.24 15.54
C ASP A 177 -5.70 2.02 16.38
N SER A 178 -7.00 1.70 16.52
CA SER A 178 -7.43 0.56 17.33
C SER A 178 -6.92 -0.77 16.77
N ILE A 179 -6.92 -0.92 15.44
CA ILE A 179 -6.40 -2.11 14.75
C ILE A 179 -4.90 -2.22 14.99
N MET A 180 -4.19 -1.10 14.83
CA MET A 180 -2.75 -1.05 14.99
C MET A 180 -2.31 -1.37 16.43
N ARG A 181 -2.98 -0.80 17.43
CA ARG A 181 -2.75 -1.11 18.85
C ARG A 181 -3.06 -2.55 19.19
N ALA A 182 -4.15 -3.10 18.66
CA ALA A 182 -4.47 -4.50 18.85
C ALA A 182 -3.38 -5.42 18.28
N ALA A 183 -2.81 -5.09 17.12
CA ALA A 183 -1.74 -5.86 16.51
C ALA A 183 -0.37 -5.70 17.22
N LEU A 184 -0.13 -4.57 17.90
CA LEU A 184 1.07 -4.31 18.70
C LEU A 184 0.96 -4.77 20.16
N ALA A 185 -0.22 -5.19 20.62
CA ALA A 185 -0.41 -5.63 21.99
C ALA A 185 0.51 -6.84 22.30
N SER A 186 1.07 -6.89 23.51
CA SER A 186 1.95 -8.00 23.92
C SER A 186 1.26 -9.38 23.84
N SER A 187 -0.06 -9.40 24.01
CA SER A 187 -0.93 -10.58 23.88
C SER A 187 -1.24 -10.98 22.43
N ALA A 188 -0.92 -10.14 21.44
CA ALA A 188 -1.19 -10.44 20.04
C ALA A 188 -0.30 -11.58 19.53
N GLU A 189 -0.79 -12.27 18.50
CA GLU A 189 -0.04 -13.32 17.82
C GLU A 189 1.26 -12.76 17.21
N ARG A 190 2.31 -13.59 17.21
CA ARG A 190 3.67 -13.21 16.81
C ARG A 190 3.72 -12.56 15.42
N GLY A 191 3.11 -13.19 14.42
CA GLY A 191 3.06 -12.71 13.05
C GLY A 191 2.31 -11.38 12.89
N LEU A 192 1.29 -11.11 13.70
CA LEU A 192 0.61 -9.81 13.73
C LEU A 192 1.52 -8.70 14.27
N LYS A 193 2.25 -8.96 15.35
CA LYS A 193 3.24 -8.03 15.91
C LYS A 193 4.34 -7.71 14.90
N GLU A 194 4.93 -8.74 14.30
CA GLU A 194 5.97 -8.58 13.27
C GLU A 194 5.48 -7.78 12.05
N GLN A 195 4.24 -8.02 11.62
CA GLN A 195 3.64 -7.30 10.50
C GLN A 195 3.34 -5.83 10.86
N ALA A 196 2.81 -5.58 12.06
CA ALA A 196 2.57 -4.23 12.56
C ALA A 196 3.87 -3.41 12.62
N LEU A 197 4.93 -3.96 13.21
CA LEU A 197 6.25 -3.30 13.26
C LEU A 197 6.84 -3.07 11.85
N THR A 198 6.65 -4.02 10.94
CA THR A 198 7.05 -3.86 9.53
C THR A 198 6.28 -2.72 8.86
N ASN A 199 4.98 -2.59 9.11
CA ASN A 199 4.17 -1.52 8.55
C ASN A 199 4.64 -0.14 9.05
N LEU A 200 4.93 0.00 10.35
CA LEU A 200 5.43 1.25 10.92
C LEU A 200 6.80 1.63 10.36
N SER A 201 7.74 0.67 10.32
CA SER A 201 9.10 0.95 9.85
C SER A 201 9.13 1.34 8.37
N GLU A 202 8.39 0.65 7.51
CA GLU A 202 8.27 0.99 6.09
C GLU A 202 7.61 2.36 5.87
N LEU A 203 6.55 2.67 6.62
CA LEU A 203 5.87 3.96 6.55
C LEU A 203 6.79 5.11 6.98
N ILE A 204 7.42 5.00 8.15
CA ILE A 204 8.32 6.04 8.67
C ILE A 204 9.49 6.25 7.70
N ARG A 205 10.10 5.17 7.20
CA ARG A 205 11.20 5.24 6.25
C ARG A 205 10.82 5.92 4.94
N GLU A 206 9.65 5.62 4.39
CA GLU A 206 9.19 6.27 3.16
C GLU A 206 8.89 7.76 3.39
N GLU A 207 8.30 8.12 4.53
CA GLU A 207 8.07 9.52 4.89
C GLU A 207 9.39 10.29 5.05
N GLU A 208 10.39 9.73 5.72
CA GLU A 208 11.74 10.31 5.82
C GLU A 208 12.38 10.49 4.44
N PHE A 209 12.26 9.49 3.56
CA PHE A 209 12.74 9.57 2.19
C PHE A 209 12.02 10.69 1.41
N ARG A 210 10.71 10.86 1.60
CA ARG A 210 9.93 11.91 0.94
C ARG A 210 10.29 13.30 1.45
N MET A 211 10.53 13.44 2.75
CA MET A 211 11.00 14.70 3.36
C MET A 211 12.37 15.11 2.80
N THR A 212 13.32 14.18 2.73
CA THR A 212 14.67 14.45 2.19
C THR A 212 14.64 14.79 0.70
N ALA A 213 13.83 14.08 -0.10
CA ALA A 213 13.66 14.37 -1.53
C ALA A 213 13.06 15.75 -1.79
N THR A 214 12.13 16.21 -0.94
CA THR A 214 11.48 17.53 -1.08
C THR A 214 12.46 18.65 -0.72
N SER A 215 13.27 18.48 0.33
CA SER A 215 14.29 19.46 0.74
C SER A 215 15.47 19.58 -0.22
N GLY A 216 15.83 18.50 -0.94
CA GLY A 216 16.90 18.51 -1.95
C GLY A 216 16.49 19.02 -3.35
N SER A 217 15.18 19.20 -3.59
CA SER A 217 14.65 19.55 -4.92
C SER A 217 14.76 21.04 -5.29
N ALA A 218 15.30 21.88 -4.41
CA ALA A 218 15.56 23.30 -4.69
C ALA A 218 16.71 23.55 -5.69
N ALA A 219 17.42 22.51 -6.18
CA ALA A 219 18.64 22.68 -6.97
C ALA A 219 18.74 21.91 -8.31
N ALA A 220 17.68 21.27 -8.82
CA ALA A 220 17.78 20.49 -10.08
C ALA A 220 16.77 20.91 -11.15
N ASN A 221 17.30 21.55 -12.19
CA ASN A 221 16.59 22.12 -13.33
C ASN A 221 16.10 21.08 -14.36
N GLU A 222 14.97 21.42 -14.99
CA GLU A 222 14.54 21.13 -16.37
C GLU A 222 14.95 19.81 -17.08
N VAL A 223 14.08 18.79 -17.09
CA VAL A 223 13.61 17.99 -18.26
C VAL A 223 12.30 17.29 -17.87
N ASN A 224 11.31 17.23 -18.79
CA ASN A 224 10.00 16.52 -18.74
C ASN A 224 8.83 17.19 -17.99
N ALA A 225 8.05 18.00 -18.70
CA ALA A 225 6.91 18.78 -18.18
C ALA A 225 5.57 18.03 -18.06
N SER A 226 5.29 16.97 -18.84
CA SER A 226 3.95 16.35 -18.85
C SER A 226 3.74 15.27 -17.77
N THR A 227 4.74 14.41 -17.52
CA THR A 227 4.69 13.40 -16.44
C THR A 227 4.87 14.04 -15.06
N LYS A 228 5.67 15.11 -14.98
CA LYS A 228 5.81 15.93 -13.76
C LYS A 228 4.48 16.53 -13.35
N ALA A 229 3.61 16.97 -14.27
CA ALA A 229 2.37 17.65 -13.90
C ALA A 229 1.38 16.77 -13.12
N SER A 230 1.27 15.48 -13.42
CA SER A 230 0.38 14.56 -12.68
C SER A 230 0.95 14.20 -11.31
N VAL A 231 2.25 13.88 -11.25
CA VAL A 231 2.97 13.54 -10.00
C VAL A 231 3.12 14.77 -9.07
N LEU A 232 3.32 15.97 -9.63
CA LEU A 232 3.32 17.22 -8.86
C LEU A 232 1.93 17.60 -8.39
N LYS A 233 0.87 17.35 -9.17
CA LYS A 233 -0.51 17.57 -8.71
C LYS A 233 -0.88 16.58 -7.59
N SER A 234 -0.51 15.30 -7.69
CA SER A 234 -0.73 14.33 -6.62
C SER A 234 0.12 14.65 -5.39
N ALA A 235 1.36 15.09 -5.54
CA ALA A 235 2.22 15.53 -4.44
C ALA A 235 1.73 16.83 -3.78
N GLN A 236 1.26 17.81 -4.56
CA GLN A 236 0.67 19.06 -4.03
C GLN A 236 -0.68 18.83 -3.36
N LYS A 237 -1.54 17.95 -3.91
CA LYS A 237 -2.80 17.53 -3.29
C LYS A 237 -2.52 16.84 -1.95
N ARG A 238 -1.57 15.90 -1.92
CA ARG A 238 -1.10 15.23 -0.68
C ARG A 238 -0.52 16.21 0.34
N SER A 239 0.27 17.19 -0.09
CA SER A 239 0.83 18.23 0.80
C SER A 239 -0.26 19.05 1.50
N ARG A 240 -1.35 19.40 0.79
CA ARG A 240 -2.47 20.18 1.36
C ARG A 240 -3.33 19.39 2.33
N ASP A 241 -3.51 18.10 2.08
CA ASP A 241 -4.25 17.23 3.01
C ASP A 241 -3.40 16.83 4.22
N ALA A 242 -2.07 16.71 4.05
CA ALA A 242 -1.12 16.54 5.14
C ALA A 242 -1.06 17.75 6.08
N GLU A 243 -1.18 18.98 5.57
CA GLU A 243 -1.23 20.21 6.39
C GLU A 243 -2.40 20.23 7.39
N LYS A 244 -3.51 19.53 7.11
CA LYS A 244 -4.66 19.43 8.03
C LYS A 244 -4.43 18.46 9.20
N LEU A 245 -3.42 17.59 9.11
CA LEU A 245 -3.13 16.53 10.09
C LEU A 245 -2.16 16.99 11.21
N GLN A 246 -1.80 18.28 11.24
CA GLN A 246 -0.63 18.82 11.95
C GLN A 246 -0.93 19.49 13.31
N VAL A 247 -1.87 18.98 14.12
CA VAL A 247 -2.05 19.48 15.49
C VAL A 247 -2.23 18.35 16.48
N VAL A 248 -1.16 18.05 17.23
CA VAL A 248 -1.19 17.21 18.44
C VAL A 248 -0.65 18.04 19.59
N ASN A 249 -1.42 18.18 20.68
CA ASN A 249 -1.04 18.93 21.89
C ASN A 249 -0.63 20.41 21.68
N GLY A 250 -1.17 21.09 20.66
CA GLY A 250 -0.89 22.51 20.41
C GLY A 250 0.48 22.82 19.81
N GLN A 251 1.27 21.80 19.47
CA GLN A 251 2.49 21.94 18.67
C GLN A 251 2.24 21.44 17.24
N SER A 252 2.56 22.28 16.26
CA SER A 252 2.52 21.89 14.86
C SER A 252 3.78 21.08 14.53
N ASP A 253 3.71 19.76 14.69
CA ASP A 253 4.75 18.89 14.17
C ASP A 253 4.56 18.76 12.65
N ARG A 254 5.62 19.09 11.89
CA ARG A 254 5.56 19.13 10.42
C ARG A 254 5.72 17.74 9.79
N SER A 255 5.92 16.69 10.60
CA SER A 255 6.16 15.33 10.13
C SER A 255 5.04 14.37 10.56
N ILE A 256 4.29 13.83 9.59
CA ILE A 256 3.33 12.74 9.81
C ILE A 256 4.04 11.54 10.49
N ALA A 257 5.28 11.25 10.09
CA ALA A 257 6.08 10.19 10.68
C ALA A 257 6.37 10.44 12.18
N GLY A 258 6.66 11.69 12.57
CA GLY A 258 6.85 12.07 13.97
C GLY A 258 5.60 11.80 14.81
N GLY A 259 4.43 12.24 14.32
CA GLY A 259 3.15 11.99 14.99
C GLY A 259 2.80 10.51 15.13
N ILE A 260 3.06 9.71 14.08
CA ILE A 260 2.84 8.25 14.10
C ILE A 260 3.81 7.57 15.07
N ALA A 261 5.10 7.93 15.04
CA ALA A 261 6.10 7.36 15.94
C ALA A 261 5.74 7.63 17.40
N GLN A 262 5.40 8.87 17.74
CA GLN A 262 4.99 9.24 19.09
C GLN A 262 3.72 8.49 19.54
N ARG A 263 2.76 8.29 18.63
CA ARG A 263 1.48 7.62 18.93
C ARG A 263 1.66 6.18 19.39
N TYR A 264 2.54 5.42 18.73
CA TYR A 264 2.74 3.99 19.00
C TYR A 264 4.00 3.68 19.81
N TRP A 265 4.75 4.70 20.22
CA TRP A 265 6.02 4.55 20.91
C TRP A 265 5.94 3.63 22.13
N THR A 266 4.91 3.79 22.96
CA THR A 266 4.70 2.96 24.15
C THR A 266 4.45 1.50 23.82
N ASP A 267 3.68 1.24 22.76
CA ASP A 267 3.37 -0.12 22.32
C ASP A 267 4.63 -0.79 21.74
N VAL A 268 5.40 -0.07 20.93
CA VAL A 268 6.68 -0.54 20.35
C VAL A 268 7.70 -0.84 21.46
N LEU A 269 7.86 0.04 22.45
CA LEU A 269 8.76 -0.19 23.58
C LEU A 269 8.39 -1.45 24.38
N ALA A 270 7.10 -1.72 24.56
CA ALA A 270 6.64 -2.93 25.24
C ALA A 270 7.07 -4.21 24.49
N LEU A 271 7.17 -4.16 23.16
CA LEU A 271 7.61 -5.27 22.32
C LEU A 271 9.13 -5.47 22.30
N CYS A 272 9.94 -4.51 22.77
CA CYS A 272 11.40 -4.70 22.87
C CYS A 272 11.80 -5.82 23.83
N VAL A 273 10.92 -6.21 24.75
CA VAL A 273 11.12 -7.32 25.70
C VAL A 273 10.24 -8.53 25.39
N ASP A 274 9.62 -8.58 24.20
CA ASP A 274 8.75 -9.68 23.77
C ASP A 274 9.48 -11.03 23.85
N SER A 275 8.79 -12.11 24.19
CA SER A 275 9.39 -13.45 24.30
C SER A 275 9.96 -13.95 22.96
N ALA A 276 9.35 -13.55 21.85
CA ALA A 276 9.82 -13.90 20.51
C ALA A 276 10.97 -12.99 20.07
N TYR A 277 12.14 -13.60 19.83
CA TYR A 277 13.32 -12.88 19.32
C TYR A 277 13.05 -12.16 17.98
N SER A 278 12.25 -12.75 17.10
CA SER A 278 11.90 -12.17 15.80
C SER A 278 11.09 -10.88 15.91
N VAL A 279 10.27 -10.73 16.97
CA VAL A 279 9.54 -9.50 17.27
C VAL A 279 10.51 -8.43 17.79
N ARG A 280 11.43 -8.80 18.70
CA ARG A 280 12.42 -7.85 19.26
C ARG A 280 13.39 -7.27 18.23
N LEU A 281 13.65 -7.99 17.13
CA LEU A 281 14.58 -7.56 16.06
C LEU A 281 13.93 -6.61 15.04
N LYS A 282 12.60 -6.53 15.01
CA LYS A 282 11.84 -5.72 14.07
C LYS A 282 11.84 -4.24 14.44
#